data_AF-A0A3L6R211-F1
#
_entry.id   AF-A0A3L6R211-F1
#
_cell.length_a   1.000
_cell.length_b   1.000
_cell.length_c   1.000
_cell.angle_alpha   90.00
_cell.angle_beta   90.00
_cell.angle_gamma   90.00
#
_symmetry.space_group_name_H-M   'P 1'
#
loop_
_entity.id
_entity.type
_entity.pdbx_description
1 polymer ?
#
loop_
_entity_poly.entity_id
_entity_poly.type
_entity_poly.pdbx_seq_one_letter_code
_entity_poly.pdbx_strand_id
1 'polypeptide(L)'
;MEKAEGDFRRQLCFAWGTATKGRKAIAKRSKLKGDGVEVKNAMSQGRKKLFLKHSSPCPVLKGHEQVYGENANLRLQLAQKTSELKQEENRRLKLELLLKAKEMESLRKENEELKAENEQLRKNAKPERVRRLCRSCNTHVFHDYRNCPKRRQAASSKEEDAVDAY
;
A
#
# COMPACT_ATOMS: atom_id res chain seq x y z
N MET A 1 1.39 27.07 -21.14
CA MET A 1 2.06 25.76 -21.29
C MET A 1 1.37 24.78 -20.33
N GLU A 2 0.15 24.36 -20.67
CA GLU A 2 -0.72 23.50 -19.85
C GLU A 2 -1.00 22.18 -20.59
N LYS A 3 0.01 21.31 -20.72
CA LYS A 3 -0.15 20.05 -21.47
C LYS A 3 0.73 18.92 -20.93
N ALA A 4 0.77 18.70 -19.61
CA ALA A 4 1.58 17.59 -19.06
C ALA A 4 1.05 16.92 -17.78
N GLU A 5 -0.22 17.12 -17.39
CA GLU A 5 -0.76 16.46 -16.18
C GLU A 5 -1.97 15.53 -16.46
N GLY A 6 -2.35 15.37 -17.73
CA GLY A 6 -3.52 14.58 -18.14
C GLY A 6 -3.29 13.08 -18.35
N ASP A 7 -2.04 12.61 -18.44
CA ASP A 7 -1.74 11.27 -18.97
C ASP A 7 -1.42 10.20 -17.92
N PHE A 8 -1.16 10.57 -16.66
CA PHE A 8 -0.84 9.56 -15.64
C PHE A 8 -2.07 8.84 -15.05
N ARG A 9 -3.28 9.42 -15.21
CA ARG A 9 -4.54 8.79 -14.76
C ARG A 9 -5.19 7.85 -15.77
N ARG A 10 -4.70 7.77 -17.01
CA ARG A 10 -5.27 6.90 -18.05
C ARG A 10 -4.63 5.52 -18.16
N GLN A 11 -3.54 5.25 -17.43
CA GLN A 11 -2.80 3.99 -17.54
C GLN A 11 -3.07 2.98 -16.42
N LEU A 12 -3.93 3.31 -15.44
CA LEU A 12 -4.36 2.39 -14.37
C LEU A 12 -5.76 1.80 -14.55
N CYS A 13 -6.47 2.16 -15.63
CA CYS A 13 -7.83 1.63 -15.92
C CYS A 13 -7.84 0.44 -16.90
N PHE A 14 -6.69 -0.10 -17.28
CA PHE A 14 -6.59 -1.17 -18.29
C PHE A 14 -6.35 -2.59 -17.73
N ALA A 15 -6.52 -2.81 -16.42
CA ALA A 15 -6.37 -4.15 -15.84
C ALA A 15 -7.70 -4.87 -15.56
N TRP A 16 -8.85 -4.20 -15.47
CA TRP A 16 -10.11 -4.84 -15.07
C TRP A 16 -11.20 -4.65 -16.15
N GLY A 17 -11.17 -5.55 -17.14
CA GLY A 17 -12.32 -6.17 -17.81
C GLY A 17 -13.52 -5.30 -18.21
N THR A 18 -13.57 -4.94 -19.49
CA THR A 18 -14.82 -4.68 -20.19
C THR A 18 -15.62 -5.99 -20.35
N ALA A 19 -16.91 -6.00 -19.99
CA ALA A 19 -18.02 -6.29 -20.92
C ALA A 19 -19.32 -6.78 -20.25
N THR A 20 -20.40 -6.09 -20.64
CA THR A 20 -21.75 -6.58 -20.93
C THR A 20 -22.72 -6.95 -19.80
N LYS A 21 -23.75 -6.08 -19.69
CA LYS A 21 -25.10 -6.37 -19.21
C LYS A 21 -25.67 -7.59 -19.96
N GLY A 22 -26.10 -8.59 -19.20
CA GLY A 22 -26.95 -9.67 -19.69
C GLY A 22 -27.64 -10.36 -18.52
N ARG A 23 -28.89 -9.99 -18.24
CA ARG A 23 -29.74 -10.72 -17.29
C ARG A 23 -30.00 -12.11 -17.88
N LYS A 24 -29.61 -13.18 -17.19
CA LYS A 24 -30.15 -14.52 -17.44
C LYS A 24 -30.91 -14.95 -16.21
N ALA A 25 -32.23 -15.05 -16.37
CA ALA A 25 -33.14 -15.59 -15.37
C ALA A 25 -32.77 -17.07 -15.11
N ILE A 26 -32.56 -17.44 -13.85
CA ILE A 26 -32.42 -18.84 -13.47
C ILE A 26 -33.83 -19.37 -13.17
N ALA A 27 -34.34 -20.13 -14.12
CA ALA A 27 -35.61 -20.83 -14.04
C ALA A 27 -35.60 -21.87 -12.90
N LYS A 28 -36.76 -22.04 -12.25
CA LYS A 28 -37.00 -23.08 -11.27
C LYS A 28 -37.14 -24.45 -11.94
N ARG A 29 -36.53 -25.44 -11.28
CA ARG A 29 -36.97 -26.85 -11.10
C ARG A 29 -36.54 -27.90 -12.13
N SER A 30 -35.87 -28.93 -11.62
CA SER A 30 -36.21 -30.34 -11.92
C SER A 30 -35.68 -31.26 -10.83
N LYS A 31 -36.60 -32.02 -10.22
CA LYS A 31 -36.31 -33.14 -9.31
C LYS A 31 -35.47 -34.18 -10.06
N LEU A 32 -34.32 -34.55 -9.51
CA LEU A 32 -33.67 -35.81 -9.88
C LEU A 32 -34.10 -36.89 -8.89
N LYS A 33 -34.74 -37.93 -9.44
CA LYS A 33 -35.04 -39.21 -8.81
C LYS A 33 -33.88 -40.17 -9.09
N GLY A 34 -33.62 -41.06 -8.13
CA GLY A 34 -32.89 -42.32 -8.32
C GLY A 34 -31.37 -42.17 -8.32
N ASP A 35 -30.56 -42.98 -7.64
CA ASP A 35 -30.82 -44.35 -7.19
C ASP A 35 -30.26 -44.58 -5.78
N GLY A 36 -31.13 -45.09 -4.90
CA GLY A 36 -30.74 -45.66 -3.63
C GLY A 36 -30.04 -46.98 -3.87
N VAL A 37 -28.76 -47.06 -3.53
CA VAL A 37 -28.10 -48.34 -3.26
C VAL A 37 -28.42 -48.69 -1.80
N GLU A 38 -29.48 -49.48 -1.63
CA GLU A 38 -29.72 -50.24 -0.41
C GLU A 38 -28.54 -51.21 -0.21
N VAL A 39 -27.63 -50.89 0.71
CA VAL A 39 -26.76 -51.90 1.30
C VAL A 39 -27.60 -52.68 2.29
N LYS A 40 -28.08 -53.85 1.85
CA LYS A 40 -28.84 -54.81 2.64
C LYS A 40 -28.06 -55.21 3.89
N ASN A 41 -28.56 -54.78 5.05
CA ASN A 41 -28.14 -55.26 6.35
C ASN A 41 -28.74 -56.67 6.56
N ALA A 42 -27.99 -57.70 6.20
CA ALA A 42 -28.42 -59.09 6.31
C ALA A 42 -27.55 -59.85 7.32
N MET A 43 -27.67 -59.53 8.62
CA MET A 43 -27.13 -60.38 9.69
C MET A 43 -28.05 -60.36 10.91
N SER A 44 -29.18 -61.06 10.82
CA SER A 44 -29.82 -61.61 12.01
C SER A 44 -30.33 -63.01 11.74
N GLN A 45 -29.68 -63.99 12.38
CA GLN A 45 -30.27 -64.95 13.32
C GLN A 45 -29.68 -66.36 13.20
N GLY A 46 -29.13 -66.82 14.32
CA GLY A 46 -29.26 -68.20 14.77
C GLY A 46 -28.09 -69.13 14.48
N ARG A 47 -27.25 -69.34 15.50
CA ARG A 47 -27.10 -70.62 16.24
C ARG A 47 -25.69 -70.79 16.82
N LYS A 48 -25.57 -70.68 18.15
CA LYS A 48 -25.23 -71.79 19.07
C LYS A 48 -24.77 -71.20 20.40
N LYS A 49 -25.51 -71.55 21.45
CA LYS A 49 -24.98 -71.57 22.81
C LYS A 49 -23.76 -72.48 22.81
N LEU A 50 -22.58 -71.91 23.01
CA LEU A 50 -21.42 -72.61 23.53
C LEU A 50 -20.89 -71.74 24.64
N PHE A 51 -20.94 -72.31 25.84
CA PHE A 51 -20.34 -71.78 27.05
C PHE A 51 -18.87 -71.46 26.79
N LEU A 52 -18.44 -70.24 27.11
CA LEU A 52 -17.18 -70.05 27.84
C LEU A 52 -17.26 -68.72 28.59
N LYS A 53 -17.57 -68.84 29.88
CA LYS A 53 -17.25 -67.83 30.89
C LYS A 53 -15.75 -67.58 30.82
N HIS A 54 -15.36 -66.31 31.02
CA HIS A 54 -14.00 -65.76 31.06
C HIS A 54 -13.37 -65.39 29.71
N SER A 55 -13.58 -64.14 29.28
CA SER A 55 -12.48 -63.40 28.65
C SER A 55 -12.40 -62.02 29.30
N SER A 56 -11.30 -61.84 30.02
CA SER A 56 -10.84 -60.61 30.69
C SER A 56 -11.13 -59.33 29.88
N PRO A 57 -11.41 -58.18 30.54
CA PRO A 57 -11.40 -56.89 29.85
C PRO A 57 -10.06 -56.71 29.15
N CYS A 58 -10.02 -56.85 27.83
CA CYS A 58 -8.78 -56.73 27.07
C CYS A 58 -8.31 -55.26 27.15
N PRO A 59 -7.17 -54.96 27.81
CA PRO A 59 -6.71 -53.59 28.02
C PRO A 59 -6.42 -52.85 26.71
N VAL A 60 -6.19 -53.58 25.63
CA VAL A 60 -5.90 -53.07 24.28
C VAL A 60 -7.07 -52.28 23.68
N LEU A 61 -8.33 -52.70 23.90
CA LEU A 61 -9.50 -52.01 23.35
C LEU A 61 -9.80 -50.70 24.10
N LYS A 62 -9.61 -50.69 25.43
CA LYS A 62 -9.73 -49.48 26.25
C LYS A 62 -8.66 -48.44 25.89
N GLY A 63 -7.45 -48.89 25.58
CA GLY A 63 -6.37 -48.00 25.09
C GLY A 63 -6.73 -47.33 23.77
N HIS A 64 -7.36 -48.04 22.83
CA HIS A 64 -7.79 -47.47 21.55
C HIS A 64 -8.84 -46.36 21.73
N GLU A 65 -9.89 -46.60 22.52
CA GLU A 65 -10.95 -45.61 22.79
C GLU A 65 -10.39 -44.36 23.49
N GLN A 66 -9.47 -44.55 24.43
CA GLN A 66 -8.80 -43.47 25.12
C GLN A 66 -7.95 -42.62 24.17
N VAL A 67 -7.17 -43.27 23.28
CA VAL A 67 -6.37 -42.59 22.25
C VAL A 67 -7.26 -41.82 21.25
N TYR A 68 -8.43 -42.36 20.87
CA TYR A 68 -9.37 -41.63 20.01
C TYR A 68 -9.94 -40.39 20.70
N GLY A 69 -10.31 -40.49 21.98
CA GLY A 69 -10.78 -39.35 22.78
C GLY A 69 -9.71 -38.28 22.94
N GLU A 70 -8.47 -38.69 23.25
CA GLU A 70 -7.33 -37.79 23.33
C GLU A 70 -7.05 -37.11 21.98
N ASN A 71 -7.10 -37.83 20.87
CA ASN A 71 -6.91 -37.25 19.53
C ASN A 71 -8.00 -36.22 19.18
N ALA A 72 -9.26 -36.50 19.52
CA ALA A 72 -10.36 -35.57 19.33
C ALA A 72 -10.18 -34.29 20.17
N ASN A 73 -9.77 -34.44 21.44
CA ASN A 73 -9.46 -33.32 22.33
C ASN A 73 -8.28 -32.48 21.83
N LEU A 74 -7.21 -33.13 21.36
CA LEU A 74 -6.05 -32.44 20.78
C LEU A 74 -6.44 -31.65 19.52
N ARG A 75 -7.27 -32.22 18.64
CA ARG A 75 -7.80 -31.50 17.46
C ARG A 75 -8.62 -30.27 17.87
N LEU A 76 -9.46 -30.40 18.90
CA LEU A 76 -10.24 -29.27 19.41
C LEU A 76 -9.35 -28.17 19.99
N GLN A 77 -8.35 -28.54 20.80
CA GLN A 77 -7.38 -27.57 21.33
C GLN A 77 -6.60 -26.87 20.23
N LEU A 78 -6.16 -27.61 19.19
CA LEU A 78 -5.48 -27.02 18.04
C LEU A 78 -6.38 -26.03 17.30
N ALA A 79 -7.65 -26.38 17.08
CA ALA A 79 -8.61 -25.48 16.44
C ALA A 79 -8.82 -24.19 17.26
N GLN A 80 -9.00 -24.33 18.57
CA GLN A 80 -9.14 -23.21 19.51
C GLN A 80 -7.90 -22.31 19.47
N LYS A 81 -6.70 -22.87 19.67
CA LYS A 81 -5.44 -22.12 19.66
C LYS A 81 -5.17 -21.44 18.33
N THR A 82 -5.47 -22.11 17.21
CA THR A 82 -5.36 -21.51 15.88
C THR A 82 -6.32 -20.32 15.71
N SER A 83 -7.53 -20.42 16.25
CA SER A 83 -8.51 -19.33 16.20
C SER A 83 -8.11 -18.15 17.08
N GLU A 84 -7.60 -18.41 18.28
CA GLU A 84 -7.08 -17.40 19.21
C GLU A 84 -5.90 -16.66 18.60
N LEU A 85 -4.93 -17.38 18.02
CA LEU A 85 -3.76 -16.78 17.39
C LEU A 85 -4.16 -15.85 16.23
N LYS A 86 -5.07 -16.30 15.37
CA LYS A 86 -5.59 -15.47 14.27
C LYS A 86 -6.29 -14.20 14.76
N GLN A 87 -7.04 -14.29 15.85
CA GLN A 87 -7.72 -13.13 16.44
C GLN A 87 -6.70 -12.14 17.02
N GLU A 88 -5.68 -12.63 17.72
CA GLU A 88 -4.64 -11.79 18.31
C GLU A 88 -3.78 -11.11 17.23
N GLU A 89 -3.39 -11.83 16.19
CA GLU A 89 -2.71 -11.24 15.02
C GLU A 89 -3.55 -10.16 14.35
N ASN A 90 -4.86 -10.41 14.18
CA ASN A 90 -5.78 -9.42 13.60
C ASN A 90 -5.89 -8.18 14.47
N ARG A 91 -5.96 -8.35 15.79
CA ARG A 91 -5.97 -7.24 16.76
C ARG A 91 -4.67 -6.44 16.69
N ARG A 92 -3.52 -7.11 16.66
CA ARG A 92 -2.20 -6.47 16.51
C ARG A 92 -2.12 -5.65 15.23
N LEU A 93 -2.52 -6.23 14.10
CA LEU A 93 -2.50 -5.54 12.81
C LEU A 93 -3.44 -4.33 12.78
N LYS A 94 -4.61 -4.41 13.41
CA LYS A 94 -5.51 -3.25 13.56
C LYS A 94 -4.88 -2.11 14.34
N LEU A 95 -4.18 -2.42 15.43
CA LEU A 95 -3.47 -1.41 16.22
C LEU A 95 -2.33 -0.77 15.41
N GLU A 96 -1.54 -1.58 14.69
CA GLU A 96 -0.48 -1.08 13.82
C GLU A 96 -1.03 -0.16 12.71
N LEU A 97 -2.14 -0.54 12.08
CA LEU A 97 -2.81 0.29 11.08
C LEU A 97 -3.29 1.63 11.66
N LEU A 98 -3.84 1.63 12.87
CA LEU A 98 -4.27 2.87 13.53
C LEU A 98 -3.09 3.79 13.84
N LEU A 99 -1.96 3.23 14.30
CA LEU A 99 -0.75 4.02 14.56
C LEU A 99 -0.19 4.62 13.27
N LYS A 100 -0.06 3.82 12.20
CA LYS A 100 0.39 4.31 10.89
C LYS A 100 -0.55 5.35 10.29
N ALA A 101 -1.87 5.21 10.49
CA ALA A 101 -2.84 6.20 10.05
C ALA A 101 -2.65 7.55 10.76
N LYS A 102 -2.42 7.53 12.07
CA LYS A 102 -2.11 8.74 12.85
C LYS A 102 -0.79 9.38 12.42
N GLU A 103 0.25 8.57 12.20
CA GLU A 103 1.55 9.05 11.71
C GLU A 103 1.42 9.71 10.34
N MET A 104 0.68 9.09 9.40
CA MET A 104 0.41 9.70 8.10
C MET A 104 -0.39 11.00 8.21
N GLU A 105 -1.33 11.11 9.15
CA GLU A 105 -2.07 12.35 9.37
C GLU A 105 -1.16 13.46 9.88
N SER A 106 -0.28 13.18 10.85
CA SER A 106 0.71 14.13 11.35
C SER A 106 1.67 14.59 10.26
N LEU A 107 2.22 13.65 9.48
CA LEU A 107 3.12 13.97 8.37
C LEU A 107 2.43 14.78 7.27
N ARG A 108 1.13 14.59 7.04
CA ARG A 108 0.37 15.42 6.10
C ARG A 108 0.25 16.85 6.59
N LYS A 109 -0.06 17.06 7.88
CA LYS A 109 -0.12 18.39 8.49
C LYS A 109 1.22 19.11 8.41
N GLU A 110 2.31 18.43 8.79
CA GLU A 110 3.66 18.99 8.70
C GLU A 110 4.03 19.33 7.24
N ASN A 111 3.66 18.49 6.27
CA ASN A 111 3.86 18.79 4.85
C ASN A 111 3.06 20.02 4.38
N GLU A 112 1.84 20.20 4.87
CA GLU A 112 1.01 21.38 4.55
C GLU A 112 1.61 22.66 5.15
N GLU A 113 2.10 22.61 6.37
CA GLU A 113 2.81 23.71 7.03
C GLU A 113 4.09 24.07 6.27
N LEU A 114 4.93 23.09 5.93
CA LEU A 114 6.15 23.31 5.16
C LEU A 114 5.86 23.83 3.76
N LYS A 115 4.76 23.42 3.13
CA LYS A 115 4.32 23.99 1.83
C LYS A 115 3.93 25.44 1.98
N ALA A 116 3.17 25.79 3.02
CA ALA A 116 2.79 27.17 3.30
C ALA A 116 4.02 28.05 3.59
N GLU A 117 4.98 27.55 4.37
CA GLU A 117 6.24 28.24 4.64
C GLU A 117 7.06 28.44 3.36
N ASN A 118 7.21 27.40 2.53
CA ASN A 118 7.89 27.51 1.24
C ASN A 118 7.20 28.52 0.31
N GLU A 119 5.88 28.57 0.29
CA GLU A 119 5.14 29.55 -0.50
C GLU A 119 5.40 30.98 0.00
N GLN A 120 5.39 31.19 1.32
CA GLN A 120 5.72 32.48 1.93
C GLN A 120 7.15 32.92 1.61
N LEU A 121 8.12 32.00 1.75
CA LEU A 121 9.51 32.27 1.39
C LEU A 121 9.65 32.62 -0.09
N ARG A 122 8.94 31.92 -0.99
CA ARG A 122 8.93 32.25 -2.42
C ARG A 122 8.33 33.63 -2.72
N LYS A 123 7.26 34.03 -2.03
CA LYS A 123 6.65 35.36 -2.17
C LYS A 123 7.58 36.47 -1.67
N ASN A 124 8.30 36.21 -0.59
CA ASN A 124 9.18 37.18 0.06
C ASN A 124 10.62 37.18 -0.49
N ALA A 125 10.99 36.17 -1.27
CA ALA A 125 12.29 36.07 -1.90
C ALA A 125 12.47 37.18 -2.93
N LYS A 126 13.53 37.97 -2.77
CA LYS A 126 13.97 38.89 -3.83
C LYS A 126 14.41 38.03 -5.02
N PRO A 127 13.95 38.35 -6.25
CA PRO A 127 14.39 37.62 -7.42
C PRO A 127 15.91 37.70 -7.50
N GLU A 128 16.52 36.57 -7.84
CA GLU A 128 17.96 36.52 -7.97
C GLU A 128 18.41 37.53 -9.02
N ARG A 129 19.37 38.37 -8.64
CA ARG A 129 19.85 39.42 -9.52
C ARG A 129 20.56 38.73 -10.67
N VAL A 130 20.09 38.93 -11.90
CA VAL A 130 20.67 38.29 -13.08
C VAL A 130 21.85 39.12 -13.59
N ARG A 131 22.97 38.46 -13.89
CA ARG A 131 24.11 39.09 -14.57
C ARG A 131 23.73 39.36 -16.02
N ARG A 132 24.05 40.56 -16.51
CA ARG A 132 23.79 41.01 -17.89
C ARG A 132 25.09 41.30 -18.61
N LEU A 133 25.14 41.07 -19.91
CA LEU A 133 26.29 41.43 -20.74
C LEU A 133 26.44 42.96 -20.79
N CYS A 134 27.56 43.48 -20.31
CA CYS A 134 27.89 44.89 -20.44
C CYS A 134 28.60 45.14 -21.77
N ARG A 135 28.03 45.95 -22.65
CA ARG A 135 28.60 46.27 -23.98
C ARG A 135 29.95 46.99 -23.94
N SER A 136 30.28 47.65 -22.82
CA SER A 136 31.53 48.42 -22.70
C SER A 136 32.72 47.55 -22.29
N CYS A 137 32.52 46.56 -21.43
CA CYS A 137 33.59 45.68 -20.95
C CYS A 137 33.46 44.23 -21.47
N ASN A 138 32.41 43.95 -22.24
CA ASN A 138 32.09 42.66 -22.86
C ASN A 138 32.02 41.47 -21.89
N THR A 139 31.60 41.71 -20.64
CA THR A 139 31.46 40.68 -19.59
C THR A 139 30.06 40.66 -18.98
N HIS A 140 29.65 39.50 -18.47
CA HIS A 140 28.38 39.34 -17.75
C HIS A 140 28.53 39.79 -16.29
N VAL A 141 27.88 40.90 -15.95
CA VAL A 141 28.06 41.64 -14.69
C VAL A 141 26.75 42.26 -14.21
N PHE A 142 26.73 42.84 -13.01
CA PHE A 142 25.52 43.45 -12.41
C PHE A 142 25.29 44.92 -12.76
N HIS A 143 26.28 45.59 -13.35
CA HIS A 143 26.15 46.96 -13.86
C HIS A 143 25.67 46.95 -15.31
N ASP A 144 25.08 48.05 -15.78
CA ASP A 144 24.71 48.24 -17.19
C ASP A 144 25.81 48.99 -17.94
N TYR A 145 25.62 49.17 -19.25
CA TYR A 145 26.53 49.96 -20.08
C TYR A 145 26.74 51.38 -19.54
N ARG A 146 25.67 52.03 -19.06
CA ARG A 146 25.72 53.42 -18.55
C ARG A 146 26.55 53.53 -17.27
N ASN A 147 26.43 52.57 -16.36
CA ASN A 147 27.18 52.52 -15.11
C ASN A 147 28.43 51.64 -15.18
N CYS A 148 28.98 51.39 -16.37
CA CYS A 148 30.20 50.62 -16.50
C CYS A 148 31.39 51.40 -15.87
N PRO A 149 32.11 50.82 -14.89
CA PRO A 149 33.25 51.48 -14.26
C PRO A 149 34.33 51.85 -15.27
N LYS A 150 34.65 50.94 -16.21
CA LYS A 150 35.64 51.18 -17.27
C LYS A 150 35.25 52.38 -18.16
N ARG A 151 33.96 52.52 -18.48
CA ARG A 151 33.44 53.64 -19.28
C ARG A 151 33.46 54.96 -18.50
N ARG A 152 33.10 54.94 -17.22
CA ARG A 152 33.13 56.14 -16.35
C ARG A 152 34.57 56.63 -16.16
N GLN A 153 35.52 55.72 -15.92
CA GLN A 153 36.94 56.04 -15.81
C GLN A 153 37.47 56.65 -17.11
N ALA A 154 37.15 56.05 -18.28
CA ALA A 154 37.58 56.57 -19.57
C ALA A 154 36.96 57.93 -19.96
N ALA A 155 35.80 58.28 -19.40
CA ALA A 155 35.21 59.61 -19.55
C ALA A 155 35.88 60.63 -18.62
N SER A 156 36.19 60.23 -17.38
CA SER A 156 36.87 61.08 -16.39
C SER A 156 38.32 61.37 -16.76
N SER A 157 39.00 60.46 -17.45
CA SER A 157 40.40 60.64 -17.86
C SER A 157 40.57 61.49 -19.12
N LYS A 158 39.48 61.82 -19.83
CA LYS A 158 39.54 62.64 -21.06
C LYS A 158 39.56 64.15 -20.80
N GLU A 159 39.30 64.58 -19.57
CA GLU A 159 39.27 66.01 -19.21
C GLU A 159 40.66 66.56 -18.87
N GLU A 160 41.67 65.70 -18.69
CA GLU A 160 43.06 66.11 -18.34
C GLU A 160 43.95 66.33 -19.58
N ASP A 161 43.68 65.68 -20.72
CA ASP A 161 44.50 65.79 -21.94
C ASP A 161 44.18 67.03 -22.81
N ALA A 162 43.23 67.88 -22.40
CA ALA A 162 42.80 69.06 -23.17
C ALA A 162 43.44 70.38 -22.71
N VAL A 163 44.31 70.36 -21.70
CA VAL A 163 44.84 71.57 -21.06
C VAL A 163 46.21 72.01 -21.59
N ASP A 164 46.93 71.17 -22.35
CA ASP A 164 48.32 71.46 -22.79
C ASP A 164 48.48 71.79 -24.29
N ALA A 165 47.48 72.42 -24.91
CA ALA A 165 47.52 72.77 -26.35
C ALA A 165 47.42 74.28 -26.64
N TYR A 166 47.96 75.15 -25.79
CA TYR A 166 48.14 76.58 -26.09
C TYR A 166 49.53 77.10 -25.71
#